data_AF-U1SCA0-F1
#
_entry.id   AF-U1SCA0-F1
#
_cell.length_a   1.000
_cell.length_b   1.000
_cell.length_c   1.000
_cell.angle_alpha   90.00
_cell.angle_beta   90.00
_cell.angle_gamma   90.00
#
_symmetry.space_group_name_H-M   'P 1'
#
loop_
_entity.id
_entity.type
_entity.pdbx_description
1 polymer ?
#
loop_
_entity_poly.entity_id
_entity_poly.type
_entity_poly.pdbx_seq_one_letter_code
_entity_poly.pdbx_strand_id
1 'polypeptide(L)'
;MHAYYDFDSPITITSYNDFYEFKNPGKMKVSIPEFIRGGTSKTRNSTISSLFRRIGMSEKAGSRGPKIFDVSEKYKLKIPEVTTTFDSTIVTIWKVDLLSSYEDVTRMKKPFSSL
;
A
#
# COMPACT_ATOMS: atom_id res chain seq x y z
N MET A 1 -1.34 -10.42 -9.49
CA MET A 1 -1.34 -9.62 -10.74
C MET A 1 -0.07 -8.78 -10.92
N HIS A 2 0.39 -8.07 -9.89
CA HIS A 2 1.51 -7.11 -10.01
C HIS A 2 2.83 -7.56 -9.40
N ALA A 3 2.88 -8.67 -8.66
CA ALA A 3 4.12 -9.24 -8.14
C ALA A 3 5.04 -9.75 -9.25
N TYR A 4 6.35 -9.71 -9.02
CA TYR A 4 7.34 -10.37 -9.84
C TYR A 4 7.56 -11.79 -9.36
N TYR A 5 6.87 -12.74 -10.02
CA TYR A 5 6.79 -14.13 -9.57
C TYR A 5 8.09 -14.92 -9.73
N ASP A 6 9.06 -14.43 -10.50
CA ASP A 6 10.36 -15.08 -10.71
C ASP A 6 11.42 -14.63 -9.68
N PHE A 7 11.07 -13.77 -8.73
CA PHE A 7 11.97 -13.35 -7.66
C PHE A 7 11.94 -14.35 -6.50
N ASP A 8 13.08 -14.55 -5.83
CA ASP A 8 13.21 -15.47 -4.70
C ASP A 8 12.70 -14.86 -3.37
N SER A 9 11.51 -14.26 -3.42
CA SER A 9 10.83 -13.77 -2.21
C SER A 9 9.32 -13.89 -2.37
N PRO A 10 8.60 -14.28 -1.31
CA PRO A 10 7.16 -14.50 -1.39
C PRO A 10 6.38 -13.18 -1.49
N ILE A 11 5.13 -13.29 -1.93
CA ILE A 11 4.13 -12.26 -1.68
C ILE A 11 3.68 -12.42 -0.22
N THR A 12 3.80 -11.36 0.57
CA THR A 12 3.49 -11.39 2.01
C THR A 12 2.47 -10.33 2.37
N ILE A 13 1.56 -10.68 3.27
CA ILE A 13 0.68 -9.74 3.96
C ILE A 13 0.96 -9.90 5.46
N THR A 14 1.40 -8.83 6.10
CA THR A 14 1.68 -8.82 7.55
C THR A 14 0.68 -7.91 8.24
N SER A 15 0.00 -8.43 9.28
CA SER A 15 -0.88 -7.63 10.13
C SER A 15 -0.15 -7.22 11.39
N TYR A 16 0.12 -5.93 11.52
CA TYR A 16 0.59 -5.32 12.76
C TYR A 16 -0.60 -4.78 13.55
N ASN A 17 -0.35 -4.32 14.78
CA ASN A 17 -1.40 -3.69 15.59
C ASN A 17 -1.94 -2.43 14.89
N ASP A 18 -1.05 -1.61 14.32
CA ASP A 18 -1.41 -0.28 13.83
C ASP A 18 -1.59 -0.20 12.31
N PHE A 19 -1.16 -1.22 11.55
CA PHE A 19 -1.23 -1.21 10.08
C PHE A 19 -1.22 -2.62 9.48
N TYR A 20 -1.63 -2.70 8.22
CA TYR A 20 -1.38 -3.85 7.35
C TYR A 20 -0.25 -3.50 6.38
N GLU A 21 0.68 -4.42 6.19
CA GLU A 21 1.74 -4.32 5.18
C GLU A 21 1.48 -5.33 4.06
N PHE A 22 1.43 -4.86 2.81
CA PHE A 22 1.36 -5.69 1.62
C PHE A 22 2.69 -5.60 0.88
N LYS A 23 3.46 -6.69 0.88
CA LYS A 23 4.76 -6.78 0.21
C LYS A 23 4.67 -7.69 -1.01
N ASN A 24 4.99 -7.12 -2.16
CA ASN A 24 5.15 -7.86 -3.42
C ASN A 24 6.61 -7.84 -3.88
N PRO A 25 7.14 -8.95 -4.41
CA PRO A 25 8.43 -8.96 -5.07
C PRO A 25 8.44 -8.05 -6.31
N GLY A 26 9.56 -7.39 -6.53
CA GLY A 26 9.89 -6.55 -7.67
C GLY A 26 9.32 -5.12 -7.64
N LYS A 27 9.99 -4.25 -8.39
CA LYS A 27 9.66 -2.82 -8.58
C LYS A 27 8.27 -2.53 -9.16
N MET A 28 7.57 -1.51 -8.71
CA MET A 28 6.31 -1.11 -9.33
C MET A 28 6.51 -0.67 -10.79
N LYS A 29 5.64 -1.09 -11.71
CA LYS A 29 5.73 -0.75 -13.16
C LYS A 29 5.14 0.63 -13.52
N VAL A 30 4.63 1.35 -12.53
CA VAL A 30 4.13 2.72 -12.61
C VAL A 30 4.79 3.52 -11.50
N SER A 31 4.85 4.84 -11.64
CA SER A 31 5.36 5.71 -10.58
C SER A 31 4.38 5.74 -9.38
N ILE A 32 4.87 6.12 -8.20
CA ILE A 32 4.02 6.30 -7.02
C ILE A 32 2.92 7.34 -7.27
N PRO A 33 3.19 8.52 -7.88
CA PRO A 33 2.12 9.47 -8.21
C PRO A 33 1.06 8.88 -9.17
N GLU A 34 1.46 8.10 -10.17
CA GLU A 34 0.49 7.40 -11.05
C GLU A 34 -0.32 6.34 -10.29
N PHE A 35 0.31 5.61 -9.35
CA PHE A 35 -0.41 4.67 -8.50
C PHE A 35 -1.48 5.37 -7.64
N ILE A 36 -1.15 6.52 -7.06
CA ILE A 36 -2.08 7.30 -6.22
C ILE A 36 -3.20 7.92 -7.04
N ARG A 37 -2.89 8.51 -8.20
CA ARG A 37 -3.87 9.16 -9.09
C ARG A 37 -4.70 8.17 -9.90
N GLY A 38 -4.17 6.97 -10.13
CA GLY A 38 -4.80 5.94 -10.94
C GLY A 38 -4.65 6.19 -12.45
N GLY A 39 -5.55 5.56 -13.23
CA GLY A 39 -5.64 5.73 -14.68
C GLY A 39 -4.86 4.68 -15.48
N THR A 40 -3.58 4.46 -15.17
CA THR A 40 -2.76 3.46 -15.88
C THR A 40 -2.48 2.26 -14.99
N SER A 41 -2.78 1.06 -15.49
CA SER A 41 -2.39 -0.20 -14.84
C SER A 41 -1.46 -0.99 -15.75
N LYS A 42 -0.26 -1.26 -15.27
CA LYS A 42 0.71 -2.14 -15.94
C LYS A 42 0.86 -3.41 -15.13
N THR A 43 0.20 -4.49 -15.56
CA THR A 43 0.35 -5.81 -14.96
C THR A 43 1.69 -6.43 -15.39
N ARG A 44 2.21 -7.34 -14.56
CA ARG A 44 3.35 -8.16 -14.93
C ARG A 44 2.93 -9.40 -15.68
N ASN A 45 1.86 -10.03 -15.20
CA ASN A 45 1.30 -11.23 -15.80
C ASN A 45 -0.16 -10.96 -16.22
N SER A 46 -0.35 -10.79 -17.53
CA SER A 46 -1.65 -10.53 -18.16
C SER A 46 -2.59 -11.74 -18.09
N THR A 47 -2.05 -12.96 -18.07
CA THR A 47 -2.81 -14.21 -17.89
C THR A 47 -3.45 -14.25 -16.51
N ILE A 48 -2.67 -14.01 -15.45
CA ILE A 48 -3.16 -13.93 -14.07
C ILE A 48 -4.22 -12.82 -13.96
N SER A 49 -3.97 -11.65 -14.55
CA SER A 49 -4.96 -10.56 -14.54
C SER A 49 -6.27 -10.93 -15.23
N SER A 50 -6.20 -11.64 -16.36
CA SER A 50 -7.38 -12.11 -17.09
C SER A 50 -8.15 -13.17 -16.30
N LEU A 51 -7.45 -14.07 -15.59
CA LEU A 51 -8.06 -15.04 -14.69
C LEU A 51 -8.83 -14.34 -13.57
N PHE A 52 -8.19 -13.44 -12.82
CA PHE A 52 -8.84 -12.70 -11.73
C PHE A 52 -10.09 -11.93 -12.20
N ARG A 53 -10.06 -11.37 -13.42
CA ARG A 53 -11.23 -10.72 -14.01
C ARG A 53 -12.35 -11.71 -14.34
N ARG A 54 -12.03 -12.87 -14.91
CA ARG A 54 -13.02 -13.91 -15.27
C ARG A 54 -13.73 -14.50 -14.07
N ILE A 55 -13.05 -14.63 -12.93
CA ILE A 55 -13.64 -15.14 -11.68
C ILE A 55 -14.28 -14.04 -10.82
N GLY A 56 -14.41 -12.81 -11.33
CA GLY A 56 -15.06 -11.69 -10.61
C GLY A 56 -14.23 -11.09 -9.46
N MET A 57 -12.97 -11.48 -9.30
CA MET A 57 -12.09 -11.02 -8.21
C MET A 57 -11.29 -9.76 -8.56
N SER A 58 -11.40 -9.25 -9.79
CA SER A 58 -10.77 -8.00 -10.22
C SER A 58 -11.73 -7.13 -11.02
N GLU A 59 -11.78 -5.85 -10.67
CA GLU A 59 -12.45 -4.76 -11.40
C GLU A 59 -11.57 -4.24 -12.56
N LYS A 60 -12.03 -3.18 -13.25
CA LYS A 60 -11.24 -2.42 -14.25
C LYS A 60 -9.90 -1.96 -13.67
N ALA A 61 -8.87 -1.99 -14.51
CA ALA A 61 -7.51 -1.71 -14.10
C ALA A 61 -7.33 -0.23 -13.69
N GLY A 62 -6.49 0.05 -12.69
CA GLY A 62 -6.06 1.41 -12.35
C GLY A 62 -6.90 2.18 -11.33
N SER A 63 -7.96 1.59 -10.76
CA SER A 63 -8.80 2.23 -9.72
C SER A 63 -8.36 1.93 -8.27
N ARG A 64 -7.59 0.84 -8.08
CA ARG A 64 -7.32 0.29 -6.73
C ARG A 64 -6.34 1.11 -5.91
N GLY A 65 -5.35 1.72 -6.55
CA GLY A 65 -4.41 2.62 -5.89
C GLY A 65 -5.14 3.82 -5.27
N PRO A 66 -5.87 4.64 -6.05
CA PRO A 66 -6.70 5.72 -5.51
C PRO A 66 -7.64 5.27 -4.41
N LYS A 67 -8.31 4.12 -4.61
CA LYS A 67 -9.29 3.61 -3.63
C LYS A 67 -8.69 3.36 -2.25
N ILE A 68 -7.43 2.96 -2.16
CA ILE A 68 -6.73 2.79 -0.87
C ILE A 68 -6.63 4.13 -0.15
N PHE A 69 -6.23 5.20 -0.85
CA PHE A 69 -6.12 6.55 -0.29
C PHE A 69 -7.49 7.14 0.06
N ASP A 70 -8.48 7.01 -0.83
CA ASP A 70 -9.85 7.49 -0.60
C ASP A 70 -10.48 6.87 0.65
N VAL A 71 -10.23 5.58 0.89
CA VAL A 71 -10.75 4.87 2.06
C VAL A 71 -10.07 5.36 3.34
N SER A 72 -8.75 5.51 3.34
CA SER A 72 -8.04 6.06 4.49
C SER A 72 -8.49 7.48 4.83
N GLU A 73 -8.68 8.34 3.82
CA GLU A 73 -9.20 9.70 4.02
C GLU A 73 -10.64 9.67 4.57
N LYS A 74 -11.53 8.86 3.98
CA LYS A 74 -12.92 8.71 4.42
C LYS A 74 -13.02 8.35 5.90
N TYR A 75 -12.14 7.48 6.38
CA TYR A 75 -12.12 7.03 7.78
C TYR A 75 -11.15 7.84 8.66
N LYS A 76 -10.57 8.93 8.15
CA LYS A 76 -9.62 9.80 8.88
C LYS A 76 -8.41 9.05 9.44
N LEU A 77 -7.99 7.99 8.76
CA LEU A 77 -6.83 7.18 9.12
C LEU A 77 -5.55 7.87 8.63
N LYS A 78 -4.41 7.46 9.20
CA LYS A 78 -3.10 7.90 8.68
C LYS A 78 -2.95 7.53 7.20
N ILE A 79 -2.34 8.44 6.43
CA ILE A 79 -2.18 8.33 4.98
C ILE A 79 -1.38 7.05 4.64
N PRO A 80 -1.85 6.23 3.68
CA PRO A 80 -1.13 5.05 3.21
C PRO A 80 0.27 5.40 2.69
N GLU A 81 1.23 4.51 2.94
CA GLU A 81 2.60 4.69 2.49
C GLU A 81 2.91 3.67 1.39
N VAL A 82 3.62 4.09 0.34
CA VAL A 82 4.02 3.22 -0.77
C VAL A 82 5.51 3.39 -0.99
N THR A 83 6.25 2.29 -0.87
CA THR A 83 7.68 2.24 -1.16
C THR A 83 7.94 1.21 -2.25
N THR A 84 8.79 1.56 -3.22
CA THR A 84 9.18 0.62 -4.26
C THR A 84 10.67 0.69 -4.54
N THR A 85 11.32 -0.46 -4.47
CA THR A 85 12.73 -0.69 -4.74
C THR A 85 12.85 -1.63 -5.94
N PHE A 86 14.06 -1.98 -6.34
CA PHE A 86 14.26 -2.95 -7.42
C PHE A 86 13.65 -4.33 -7.08
N ASP A 87 13.88 -4.77 -5.85
CA ASP A 87 13.55 -6.08 -5.30
C ASP A 87 12.13 -6.16 -4.73
N SER A 88 11.48 -5.04 -4.37
CA SER A 88 10.15 -5.10 -3.76
C SER A 88 9.27 -3.87 -3.99
N THR A 89 7.97 -4.06 -3.78
CA THR A 89 6.97 -3.00 -3.64
C THR A 89 6.18 -3.26 -2.37
N ILE A 90 6.14 -2.28 -1.48
CA ILE A 90 5.46 -2.35 -0.19
C ILE A 90 4.38 -1.27 -0.16
N VAL A 91 3.17 -1.67 0.24
CA VAL A 91 2.05 -0.76 0.51
C VAL A 91 1.61 -0.96 1.96
N THR A 92 1.64 0.13 2.73
CA THR A 92 1.24 0.17 4.14
C THR A 92 -0.11 0.87 4.27
N ILE A 93 -1.07 0.21 4.91
CA ILE A 93 -2.41 0.75 5.18
C ILE A 93 -2.60 0.83 6.70
N TRP A 94 -2.71 2.05 7.22
CA TRP A 94 -2.85 2.30 8.65
C TRP A 94 -4.27 2.00 9.16
N LYS A 95 -4.35 1.55 10.41
CA LYS A 95 -5.57 1.31 11.20
C LYS A 95 -5.80 2.43 12.23
N VAL A 96 -4.79 3.26 12.47
CA VAL A 96 -4.81 4.35 13.45
C VAL A 96 -5.30 5.65 12.84
N ASP A 97 -6.00 6.43 13.66
CA ASP A 97 -6.48 7.75 13.30
C ASP A 97 -5.32 8.71 13.05
N LEU A 98 -5.51 9.61 12.08
CA LEU A 98 -4.50 10.61 11.72
C LEU A 98 -4.19 11.53 12.91
N LEU A 99 -5.21 12.00 13.63
CA LEU A 99 -5.06 12.96 14.73
C LEU A 99 -4.33 12.36 15.95
N SER A 100 -4.67 11.13 16.34
CA SER A 100 -4.00 10.46 17.46
C SER A 100 -2.50 10.25 17.17
N SER A 101 -2.14 9.95 15.92
CA SER A 101 -0.74 9.78 15.53
C SER A 101 0.10 11.07 15.67
N TYR A 102 -0.50 12.25 15.51
CA TYR A 102 0.18 13.53 15.74
C TYR A 102 0.39 13.82 17.23
N GLU A 103 -0.58 13.47 18.08
CA GLU A 103 -0.46 13.62 19.53
C GLU A 103 0.63 12.70 20.11
N ASP A 104 0.73 11.46 19.60
CA ASP A 104 1.79 10.52 19.97
C ASP A 104 3.18 11.04 19.60
N VAL A 105 3.37 11.51 18.36
CA VAL A 105 4.66 12.08 17.93
C VAL A 105 5.03 13.31 18.76
N THR A 106 4.07 14.16 19.07
CA THR A 106 4.30 15.37 19.88
C THR A 106 4.63 15.04 21.33
N ARG A 107 3.99 14.01 21.89
CA ARG A 107 4.26 13.47 23.24
C ARG A 107 5.64 12.81 23.32
N MET A 108 6.04 12.02 22.32
CA MET A 108 7.38 11.40 22.25
C MET A 108 8.50 12.44 22.05
N LYS A 109 8.20 13.61 21.49
CA LYS A 109 9.16 14.71 21.30
C LYS A 109 9.34 15.61 22.52
N LYS A 110 8.56 15.48 23.60
CA LYS A 110 8.85 16.19 24.85
C LYS A 110 10.05 15.50 25.50
N PRO A 111 11.21 16.16 25.62
CA PRO A 111 12.34 15.58 26.34
C PRO A 111 11.92 15.34 27.79
N PHE A 112 12.45 14.27 28.38
CA PHE A 112 12.56 14.14 29.83
C PHE A 112 13.42 15.30 30.36
N SER A 113 12.85 16.51 30.46
CA SER A 113 13.44 17.64 31.16
C SER A 113 12.39 18.24 32.10
N SER A 114 12.02 17.47 33.11
CA SER A 114 11.43 17.99 34.35
C SER A 114 11.29 16.87 35.37
N LEU A 115 12.42 16.41 35.92
CA LEU A 115 12.53 15.94 37.30
C LEU A 115 13.91 16.34 37.81
#